data_AF-A0A3A0FUA7-F1
#
_entry.id   AF-A0A3A0FUA7-F1
#
_cell.length_a   1.000
_cell.length_b   1.000
_cell.length_c   1.000
_cell.angle_alpha   90.00
_cell.angle_beta   90.00
_cell.angle_gamma   90.00
#
_symmetry.space_group_name_H-M   'P 1'
#
loop_
_entity.id
_entity.type
_entity.pdbx_description
1 polymer ?
#
loop_
_entity_poly.entity_id
_entity_poly.type
_entity_poly.pdbx_seq_one_letter_code
_entity_poly.pdbx_strand_id
1 'polypeptide(L)'
;MPELTPPEIVAELDRYVISQDSAKKAVAIALRNRWRRLRVSNEMRDEITPKNIIMIGPTGVGKTEISRRLAKLAKAPFVKV
;
A
#
# COMPACT_ATOMS: atom_id res chain seq x y z
N MET A 1 -4.86 12.12 -3.19
CA MET A 1 -3.91 11.00 -3.03
C MET A 1 -2.67 11.29 -3.86
N PRO A 2 -1.46 10.93 -3.42
CA PRO A 2 -0.27 11.08 -4.25
C PRO A 2 -0.48 10.34 -5.58
N GLU A 3 -0.09 10.93 -6.71
CA GLU A 3 -0.16 10.27 -8.03
C GLU A 3 0.97 9.25 -8.24
N LEU A 4 1.57 8.77 -7.14
CA LEU A 4 2.71 7.87 -7.16
C LEU A 4 2.38 6.58 -7.91
N THR A 5 3.31 6.18 -8.74
CA THR A 5 3.36 4.89 -9.43
C THR A 5 3.85 3.80 -8.47
N PRO A 6 3.54 2.52 -8.74
CA PRO A 6 4.02 1.43 -7.88
C PRO A 6 5.55 1.42 -7.67
N PRO A 7 6.41 1.67 -8.69
CA PRO A 7 7.85 1.77 -8.48
C PRO A 7 8.26 2.90 -7.53
N GLU A 8 7.64 4.08 -7.62
CA GLU A 8 7.94 5.21 -6.72
C GLU A 8 7.53 4.91 -5.28
N ILE A 9 6.41 4.22 -5.08
CA ILE A 9 5.98 3.77 -3.74
C ILE A 9 6.99 2.78 -3.17
N VAL A 10 7.46 1.82 -3.97
CA VAL A 10 8.48 0.85 -3.53
C VAL A 10 9.77 1.57 -3.17
N ALA A 11 10.24 2.50 -4.01
CA ALA A 11 11.45 3.28 -3.75
C ALA A 11 11.36 4.10 -2.45
N GLU A 12 10.20 4.70 -2.15
CA GLU A 12 10.02 5.41 -0.87
C GLU A 12 9.96 4.44 0.32
N LEU A 13 9.44 3.22 0.15
CA LEU A 13 9.46 2.19 1.19
C LEU A 13 10.87 1.61 1.42
N ASP A 14 11.71 1.52 0.37
CA ASP A 14 13.10 1.05 0.44
C ASP A 14 13.95 1.89 1.38
N ARG A 15 13.61 3.17 1.57
CA ARG A 15 14.30 4.08 2.49
C ARG A 15 14.11 3.73 3.97
N TYR A 16 13.11 2.92 4.32
CA TYR A 16 12.76 2.61 5.71
C TYR A 16 12.72 1.12 6.02
N VAL A 17 12.46 0.28 5.02
CA VAL A 17 12.37 -1.17 5.18
C VAL A 17 13.37 -1.80 4.24
N ILE A 18 14.29 -2.60 4.77
CA ILE A 18 15.27 -3.33 3.97
C ILE A 18 14.66 -4.65 3.48
N SER A 19 14.91 -5.03 2.23
CA SER A 19 14.36 -6.26 1.61
C SER A 19 12.82 -6.28 1.56
N GLN A 20 12.18 -7.45 1.62
CA GLN A 20 10.71 -7.62 1.58
C GLN A 20 10.06 -7.10 0.28
N ASP A 21 10.73 -7.29 -0.87
CA ASP A 21 10.33 -6.72 -2.16
C ASP A 21 8.91 -7.14 -2.58
N SER A 22 8.53 -8.38 -2.31
CA SER A 22 7.18 -8.90 -2.59
C SER A 22 6.11 -8.16 -1.78
N ALA A 23 6.36 -7.92 -0.49
CA ALA A 23 5.44 -7.19 0.38
C ALA A 23 5.32 -5.72 -0.04
N LYS A 24 6.45 -5.05 -0.35
CA LYS A 24 6.46 -3.67 -0.86
C LYS A 24 5.69 -3.53 -2.17
N LYS A 25 5.92 -4.45 -3.11
CA LYS A 25 5.19 -4.48 -4.39
C LYS A 25 3.69 -4.69 -4.19
N ALA A 26 3.30 -5.62 -3.31
CA ALA A 26 1.90 -5.89 -3.02
C ALA A 26 1.18 -4.64 -2.47
N VAL A 27 1.78 -3.96 -1.49
CA VAL A 27 1.17 -2.75 -0.91
C VAL A 27 1.15 -1.57 -1.88
N ALA A 28 2.18 -1.44 -2.73
CA ALA A 28 2.24 -0.41 -3.76
C ALA A 28 1.13 -0.58 -4.80
N ILE A 29 0.88 -1.82 -5.24
CA ILE A 29 -0.21 -2.15 -6.17
C ILE A 29 -1.57 -1.87 -5.51
N ALA A 30 -1.77 -2.28 -4.27
CA ALA A 30 -3.03 -2.03 -3.56
C ALA A 30 -3.33 -0.52 -3.43
N LEU A 31 -2.32 0.28 -3.09
CA LEU A 31 -2.47 1.74 -3.04
C LEU A 31 -2.77 2.33 -4.42
N ARG A 32 -2.08 1.87 -5.47
CA ARG A 32 -2.35 2.32 -6.84
C ARG A 32 -3.74 1.93 -7.33
N ASN A 33 -4.24 0.75 -6.96
CA ASN A 33 -5.59 0.32 -7.29
C ASN A 33 -6.64 1.23 -6.63
N ARG A 34 -6.39 1.71 -5.41
CA ARG A 34 -7.26 2.69 -4.76
C ARG A 34 -7.30 4.02 -5.52
N TRP A 35 -6.16 4.48 -6.05
CA TRP A 35 -6.12 5.66 -6.93
C TRP A 35 -6.86 5.42 -8.25
N ARG A 36 -6.68 4.25 -8.89
CA ARG A 36 -7.38 3.88 -10.12
C ARG A 36 -8.89 3.83 -9.94
N ARG A 37 -9.37 3.30 -8.81
CA ARG A 37 -10.80 3.27 -8.44
C ARG A 37 -11.43 4.67 -8.39
N LEU A 38 -10.68 5.70 -8.02
CA LEU A 38 -11.19 7.08 -8.02
C LEU A 38 -11.32 7.67 -9.42
N ARG A 39 -10.75 7.04 -10.45
CA ARG A 39 -10.73 7.52 -11.83
C ARG A 39 -11.65 6.73 -12.78
N VAL A 40 -12.37 5.73 -12.30
CA VAL A 40 -13.44 5.07 -13.07
C VAL A 40 -14.78 5.77 -12.86
N SER A 41 -15.75 5.44 -13.72
CA SER A 41 -17.15 5.89 -13.59
C SER A 41 -17.74 5.48 -12.25
N ASN A 42 -18.77 6.21 -11.79
CA ASN A 42 -19.37 5.96 -10.47
C ASN A 42 -19.96 4.55 -10.36
N GLU A 43 -20.65 4.06 -11.39
CA GLU A 43 -21.22 2.70 -11.43
C GLU A 43 -20.16 1.63 -11.21
N MET A 44 -19.04 1.71 -11.94
CA MET A 44 -17.93 0.76 -11.78
C MET A 44 -17.18 0.94 -10.45
N ARG A 45 -17.14 2.17 -9.90
CA ARG A 45 -16.43 2.46 -8.65
C ARG A 45 -17.03 1.69 -7.47
N ASP A 46 -18.34 1.53 -7.44
CA ASP A 46 -19.05 0.87 -6.34
C ASP A 46 -18.87 -0.65 -6.37
N GLU A 47 -18.65 -1.23 -7.56
CA GLU A 47 -18.34 -2.66 -7.72
C GLU A 47 -16.88 -3.02 -7.36
N ILE A 48 -15.96 -2.05 -7.41
CA ILE A 48 -14.54 -2.31 -7.12
C ILE A 48 -14.29 -2.28 -5.60
N THR A 49 -14.08 -3.48 -5.04
CA THR A 49 -13.69 -3.65 -3.64
C THR A 49 -12.19 -3.43 -3.40
N PRO A 50 -11.78 -2.94 -2.21
CA PRO A 50 -10.37 -2.84 -1.83
C PRO A 50 -9.68 -4.20 -1.86
N LYS A 51 -8.43 -4.23 -2.35
CA LYS A 51 -7.57 -5.42 -2.32
C LYS A 51 -6.85 -5.48 -0.97
N ASN A 52 -7.49 -6.11 0.01
CA ASN A 52 -6.90 -6.33 1.33
C ASN A 52 -5.67 -7.26 1.24
N ILE A 53 -4.70 -7.07 2.13
CA ILE A 53 -3.41 -7.79 2.12
C ILE A 53 -3.24 -8.55 3.43
N ILE A 54 -2.85 -9.82 3.32
CA ILE A 54 -2.41 -10.63 4.44
C ILE A 54 -0.88 -10.75 4.37
N MET A 55 -0.18 -10.25 5.38
CA MET A 55 1.28 -10.35 5.47
C MET A 55 1.66 -11.52 6.38
N ILE A 56 2.31 -12.55 5.82
CA ILE A 56 2.75 -13.74 6.56
C ILE A 56 4.27 -13.70 6.74
N GLY A 57 4.74 -13.91 7.97
CA GLY A 57 6.16 -13.99 8.28
C GLY A 57 6.45 -13.84 9.79
N PRO A 58 7.69 -14.10 10.24
CA PRO A 58 8.05 -14.03 11.65
C PRO A 58 8.03 -12.60 12.20
N THR A 59 8.11 -12.44 13.52
CA THR A 59 8.19 -11.11 14.16
C THR A 59 9.48 -10.38 13.78
N GLY A 60 9.47 -9.05 13.79
CA GLY A 60 10.66 -8.23 13.52
C GLY A 60 11.02 -8.01 12.04
N VAL A 61 10.40 -8.73 11.09
CA VAL A 61 10.74 -8.61 9.65
C VAL A 61 10.19 -7.37 8.94
N GLY A 62 9.55 -6.43 9.65
CA GLY A 62 9.09 -5.16 9.08
C GLY A 62 7.63 -5.13 8.59
N LYS A 63 6.81 -6.16 8.79
CA LYS A 63 5.38 -6.17 8.39
C LYS A 63 4.62 -4.90 8.84
N THR A 64 4.70 -4.60 10.14
CA THR A 64 4.04 -3.42 10.72
C THR A 64 4.62 -2.10 10.19
N GLU A 65 5.93 -2.07 9.93
CA GLU A 65 6.62 -0.87 9.46
C GLU A 65 6.24 -0.54 8.02
N ILE A 66 6.12 -1.55 7.15
CA ILE A 66 5.59 -1.38 5.79
C ILE A 66 4.21 -0.72 5.84
N SER A 67 3.28 -1.26 6.65
CA SER A 67 1.92 -0.70 6.77
C SER A 67 1.92 0.72 7.33
N ARG A 68 2.74 0.99 8.36
CA ARG A 68 2.87 2.33 8.97
C ARG A 68 3.42 3.36 7.96
N ARG A 69 4.47 3.01 7.22
CA ARG A 69 5.09 3.88 6.21
C ARG A 69 4.17 4.13 5.03
N LEU A 70 3.49 3.08 4.56
CA LEU A 70 2.49 3.19 3.50
C LEU A 70 1.37 4.18 3.87
N ALA A 71 0.86 4.10 5.11
CA ALA A 71 -0.18 5.02 5.56
C ALA A 71 0.32 6.47 5.64
N LYS A 72 1.55 6.69 6.12
CA LYS A 72 2.18 8.02 6.12
C LYS A 72 2.34 8.58 4.70
N LEU A 73 2.80 7.76 3.76
CA LEU A 73 2.94 8.11 2.35
C LEU A 73 1.59 8.45 1.70
N ALA A 74 0.56 7.66 2.01
CA ALA A 74 -0.80 7.88 1.51
C ALA A 74 -1.54 9.04 2.22
N LYS A 75 -0.94 9.64 3.27
CA LYS A 75 -1.60 10.58 4.20
C LYS A 75 -2.92 10.01 4.73
N ALA A 76 -2.92 8.73 5.06
CA ALA A 76 -4.08 7.99 5.54
C ALA A 76 -4.01 7.79 7.07
N PRO A 77 -5.15 7.76 7.76
CA PRO A 77 -5.19 7.37 9.17
C PRO A 77 -4.67 5.93 9.31
N PHE A 78 -3.84 5.70 10.33
CA PHE A 78 -3.24 4.40 10.62
C PHE A 78 -3.52 4.00 12.06
N VAL A 79 -4.07 2.80 12.25
CA VAL A 79 -4.34 2.21 13.56
C VAL A 79 -3.75 0.80 13.57
N LYS A 80 -3.06 0.44 14.64
CA LYS A 80 -2.62 -0.91 14.95
C LYS A 80 -3.33 -1.33 16.23
N VAL A 81 -4.16 -2.36 16.15
CA VAL A 81 -4.77 -3.05 17.30
C VAL A 81 -3.91 -4.22 17.75
#